data_AF-A0A2V7WSV3-F1
#
_entry.id   AF-A0A2V7WSV3-F1
#
_cell.length_a   1.000
_cell.length_b   1.000
_cell.length_c   1.000
_cell.angle_alpha   90.00
_cell.angle_beta   90.00
_cell.angle_gamma   90.00
#
_symmetry.space_group_name_H-M   'P 1'
#
loop_
_entity.id
_entity.type
_entity.pdbx_description
1 polymer ?
#
loop_
_entity_poly.entity_id
_entity_poly.type
_entity_poly.pdbx_seq_one_letter_code
_entity_poly.pdbx_strand_id
1 'polypeptide(L)' 'MPLSPARAAAFDILLRVERESSYASELLHADTYNRLSAQDHALTMELVMGVLRWRSRLDAEIAPASSQPLSKLDLEIL' A
#
# COMPACT_ATOMS: atom_id res chain seq x y z
N MET A 1 -15.06 4.42 12.98
CA MET A 1 -14.94 3.03 12.48
C MET A 1 -13.52 2.58 12.74
N PRO A 2 -13.27 1.40 13.32
CA PRO A 2 -11.91 0.88 13.48
C PRO A 2 -11.33 0.58 12.09
N LEU A 3 -10.05 0.91 11.90
CA LEU A 3 -9.30 0.56 10.68
C LEU A 3 -9.16 -0.97 10.60
N SER A 4 -9.42 -1.57 9.44
CA SER A 4 -9.24 -3.02 9.30
C SER A 4 -7.75 -3.39 9.33
N PRO A 5 -7.37 -4.50 10.00
CA PRO A 5 -5.98 -4.95 10.05
C PRO A 5 -5.35 -5.11 8.66
N ALA A 6 -6.13 -5.61 7.69
CA ALA A 6 -5.68 -5.76 6.31
C ALA A 6 -5.25 -4.43 5.64
N ARG A 7 -6.01 -3.35 5.88
CA ARG A 7 -5.73 -2.02 5.29
C ARG A 7 -4.51 -1.39 5.95
N ALA A 8 -4.37 -1.53 7.27
CA ALA A 8 -3.18 -1.08 7.99
C ALA A 8 -1.91 -1.78 7.45
N ALA A 9 -1.96 -3.12 7.33
CA ALA A 9 -0.84 -3.90 6.80
C ALA A 9 -0.51 -3.54 5.34
N ALA A 10 -1.53 -3.34 4.49
CA ALA A 10 -1.31 -2.94 3.10
C ALA A 10 -0.61 -1.58 2.99
N PHE A 11 -1.02 -0.61 3.81
CA PHE A 11 -0.37 0.69 3.89
C PHE A 11 1.10 0.57 4.34
N ASP A 12 1.37 -0.17 5.41
CA ASP A 12 2.73 -0.37 5.92
C ASP A 12 3.65 -1.02 4.87
N ILE A 13 3.13 -2.01 4.12
CA ILE A 13 3.87 -2.65 3.03
C ILE A 13 4.17 -1.65 1.91
N LEU A 14 3.17 -0.92 1.41
CA LEU A 14 3.34 0.04 0.31
C LEU A 14 4.31 1.16 0.69
N LEU A 15 4.24 1.65 1.93
CA LEU A 15 5.14 2.66 2.45
C LEU A 15 6.60 2.16 2.47
N ARG A 16 6.81 0.90 2.86
CA ARG A 16 8.15 0.27 2.84
C ARG A 16 8.65 -0.01 1.43
N VAL A 17 7.79 -0.41 0.50
CA VAL A 17 8.16 -0.57 -0.92
C VAL A 17 8.67 0.76 -1.47
N GLU A 18 7.97 1.86 -1.19
CA GLU A 18 8.35 3.19 -1.69
C GLU A 18 9.62 3.73 -1.04
N ARG A 19 9.80 3.54 0.29
CA ARG A 19 10.97 4.02 1.02
C ARG A 19 12.23 3.20 0.79
N GLU A 20 12.10 1.89 0.81
CA GLU A 20 13.24 0.95 0.87
C GLU A 20 13.54 0.30 -0.48
N SER A 21 12.74 0.59 -1.54
CA SER A 21 12.76 -0.17 -2.81
C SER A 21 12.65 -1.69 -2.59
N SER A 22 11.99 -2.10 -1.50
CA SER A 22 11.82 -3.50 -1.12
C SER A 22 10.82 -4.19 -2.05
N TYR A 23 11.02 -5.49 -2.29
CA TYR A 23 10.08 -6.28 -3.07
C TYR A 23 8.81 -6.54 -2.26
N ALA A 24 7.67 -6.07 -2.76
CA ALA A 24 6.36 -6.24 -2.12
C ALA A 24 6.07 -7.71 -1.79
N SER A 25 6.47 -8.63 -2.67
CA SER A 25 6.31 -10.07 -2.47
C SER A 25 7.05 -10.57 -1.23
N GLU A 26 8.24 -10.05 -0.91
CA GLU A 26 8.98 -10.47 0.28
C GLU A 26 8.30 -9.95 1.55
N LEU A 27 7.83 -8.70 1.52
CA LEU A 27 7.13 -8.07 2.64
C LEU A 27 5.80 -8.78 2.94
N LEU A 28 5.07 -9.22 1.92
CA LEU A 28 3.80 -9.95 2.07
C LEU A 28 3.94 -11.32 2.74
N HIS A 29 5.13 -11.93 2.68
CA HIS A 29 5.45 -13.21 3.33
C HIS A 29 6.25 -13.05 4.62
N ALA A 30 6.49 -11.82 5.08
CA ALA A 30 7.23 -11.56 6.30
C ALA A 30 6.45 -12.01 7.55
N ASP A 31 7.17 -12.50 8.56
CA ASP A 31 6.60 -13.02 9.82
C ASP A 31 5.67 -12.05 10.54
N THR A 32 5.90 -10.74 10.36
CA THR A 32 5.05 -9.68 10.91
C THR A 32 3.58 -9.81 10.48
N TYR A 33 3.32 -10.28 9.26
CA TYR A 33 1.96 -10.37 8.70
C TYR A 33 1.36 -11.79 8.80
N ASN A 34 2.12 -12.78 9.27
CA ASN A 34 1.62 -14.14 9.53
C ASN A 34 0.56 -14.18 10.65
N ARG A 35 0.42 -13.11 11.43
CA ARG A 35 -0.61 -12.96 12.48
C ARG A 35 -1.97 -12.53 11.94
N LEU A 36 -2.05 -12.10 10.68
CA LEU A 36 -3.31 -11.74 10.04
C LEU A 36 -4.17 -13.00 9.85
N SER A 37 -5.50 -12.82 9.90
CA SER A 37 -6.40 -13.87 9.47
C SER A 37 -6.17 -14.19 7.99
N ALA A 38 -6.56 -15.39 7.53
CA ALA A 38 -6.43 -15.74 6.12
C ALA A 38 -7.20 -14.76 5.20
N GLN A 39 -8.36 -14.25 5.65
CA GLN A 39 -9.12 -13.24 4.91
C GLN A 39 -8.41 -11.90 4.87
N ASP A 40 -7.84 -11.45 6.00
CA ASP A 40 -7.09 -10.19 6.05
C ASP A 40 -5.83 -10.27 5.20
N HIS A 41 -5.12 -11.40 5.23
CA HIS A 41 -3.93 -11.62 4.41
C HIS A 41 -4.26 -11.59 2.91
N ALA A 42 -5.33 -12.27 2.50
CA ALA A 42 -5.81 -12.22 1.12
C ALA A 42 -6.20 -10.80 0.69
N LEU A 43 -6.87 -10.05 1.56
CA LEU A 43 -7.23 -8.65 1.26
C LEU A 43 -5.99 -7.74 1.20
N THR A 44 -5.01 -7.91 2.09
CA THR A 44 -3.74 -7.18 2.04
C THR A 44 -3.01 -7.45 0.72
N MET A 45 -2.95 -8.70 0.28
CA MET A 45 -2.37 -9.10 -0.99
C MET A 45 -3.04 -8.39 -2.17
N GLU A 46 -4.37 -8.44 -2.25
CA GLU A 46 -5.13 -7.79 -3.32
C GLU A 46 -4.95 -6.26 -3.33
N LEU A 47 -4.90 -5.63 -2.15
CA LEU A 47 -4.65 -4.19 -2.04
C LEU A 47 -3.24 -3.81 -2.50
N VAL A 48 -2.21 -4.48 -1.97
CA VAL A 48 -0.81 -4.19 -2.30
C VAL A 48 -0.55 -4.43 -3.79
N MET A 49 -0.89 -5.62 -4.29
CA MET A 49 -0.66 -5.97 -5.68
C MET A 49 -1.55 -5.16 -6.62
N GLY A 50 -2.78 -4.85 -6.21
CA GLY A 50 -3.69 -3.99 -6.95
C GLY A 50 -3.16 -2.57 -7.11
N VAL A 51 -2.70 -1.94 -6.03
CA VAL A 51 -2.13 -0.59 -6.06
C VAL A 51 -0.87 -0.58 -6.93
N LEU A 52 0.07 -1.50 -6.74
CA LEU A 52 1.30 -1.53 -7.54
C LEU A 52 1.03 -1.74 -9.03
N ARG A 53 0.09 -2.64 -9.37
CA ARG A 53 -0.32 -2.90 -10.77
C ARG A 53 -0.95 -1.68 -11.43
N TRP A 54 -1.74 -0.90 -10.67
CA TRP A 54 -2.50 0.23 -11.21
C TRP A 54 -1.90 1.59 -10.87
N ARG A 55 -0.70 1.65 -10.26
CA ARG A 55 -0.11 2.88 -9.70
C ARG A 55 -0.10 4.05 -10.68
N SER A 56 0.41 3.83 -11.89
CA SER A 56 0.46 4.89 -12.92
C SER A 56 -0.93 5.48 -13.24
N ARG A 57 -1.97 4.64 -13.24
CA ARG A 57 -3.35 5.10 -13.45
C ARG A 57 -3.87 5.82 -12.22
N LEU A 58 -3.66 5.27 -11.03
CA LEU A 58 -4.08 5.88 -9.76
C LEU A 58 -3.47 7.27 -9.60
N ASP A 59 -2.16 7.40 -9.83
CA ASP A 59 -1.45 8.68 -9.76
C ASP A 59 -2.01 9.70 -10.76
N ALA A 60 -2.35 9.26 -11.98
CA ALA A 60 -2.95 10.12 -13.00
C ALA A 60 -4.35 10.63 -12.60
N GLU A 61 -5.13 9.83 -11.87
CA GLU A 61 -6.46 10.21 -11.37
C GLU A 61 -6.35 11.08 -10.10
N ILE A 62 -5.34 10.88 -9.24
CA ILE A 62 -5.12 11.67 -8.01
C ILE A 62 -4.53 13.04 -8.34
N ALA A 63 -3.61 13.13 -9.30
CA ALA A 63 -2.93 14.36 -9.68
C ALA A 63 -3.85 15.60 -9.89
N PRO A 64 -4.96 15.53 -10.65
CA PRO A 64 -5.85 16.67 -10.84
C PRO A 64 -6.63 17.08 -9.58
N ALA A 65 -6.75 16.20 -8.58
CA ALA A 65 -7.39 16.51 -7.31
C ALA A 65 -6.42 17.15 -6.30
N SER A 66 -5.12 17.16 -6.59
CA SER A 66 -4.09 17.73 -5.72
C SER A 66 -3.76 19.17 -6.11
N SER A 67 -3.62 20.05 -5.11
CA SER A 67 -3.15 21.43 -5.31
C SER A 67 -1.62 21.52 -5.50
N GLN A 68 -0.91 20.41 -5.38
CA GLN A 68 0.55 20.33 -5.56
C GLN A 68 0.96 19.03 -6.29
N PRO A 69 2.15 18.97 -6.92
CA PRO A 69 2.64 17.74 -7.52
C PRO A 69 2.66 16.59 -6.51
N LEU A 70 2.27 15.39 -6.94
CA LEU A 70 2.22 14.22 -6.04
C LEU A 70 3.58 13.92 -5.39
N SER A 71 4.68 14.16 -6.09
CA SER A 71 6.04 14.02 -5.55
C SER A 71 6.39 14.94 -4.37
N LYS A 72 5.53 15.93 -4.07
CA LYS A 72 5.66 16.80 -2.89
C LYS A 72 4.73 16.41 -1.73
N LEU A 73 3.86 15.42 -1.94
CA LEU A 73 3.05 14.88 -0.85
C LEU A 73 3.93 13.99 0.02
N ASP A 74 3.64 14.00 1.33
CA ASP A 74 4.24 13.04 2.23
C ASP A 74 3.81 11.62 1.82
N LEU A 75 4.74 10.67 1.89
CA LEU A 75 4.49 9.28 1.47
C LEU A 75 3.36 8.62 2.27
N GLU A 76 3.12 9.09 3.49
CA GLU A 76 2.00 8.64 4.30
C GLU A 76 0.62 9.08 3.79
N ILE A 77 0.58 10.03 2.85
CA ILE A 77 -0.64 10.62 2.29
C ILE A 77 -0.83 10.29 0.80
N LEU A 78 0.24 9.83 0.13
CA LEU A 78 0.25 9.44 -1.27
C LEU A 78 -0.28 8.00 -1.45
#